data_AF-A0A847AP87-F1
#
_entry.id   AF-A0A847AP87-F1
#
_cell.length_a   1.000
_cell.length_b   1.000
_cell.length_c   1.000
_cell.angle_alpha   90.00
_cell.angle_beta   90.00
_cell.angle_gamma   90.00
#
_symmetry.space_group_name_H-M   'P 1'
#
loop_
_entity.id
_entity.type
_entity.pdbx_description
1 polymer ?
#
loop_
_entity_poly.entity_id
_entity_poly.type
_entity_poly.pdbx_seq_one_letter_code
_entity_poly.pdbx_strand_id
1 'polypeptide(L)' 'MEGNYGEHWLNGVKILEFNLDTPEFADAFQKSKFVNFDGFAKKRKGHIIITDHTDDSWYRNIKIKKLK' A
#
# COMPACT_ATOMS: atom_id res chain seq x y z
N MET A 1 6.34 3.98 -4.02
CA MET A 1 6.08 3.05 -5.13
C MET A 1 6.61 3.67 -6.40
N GLU A 2 7.28 2.86 -7.21
CA GLU A 2 7.75 3.23 -8.54
C GLU A 2 6.94 2.43 -9.54
N GLY A 3 6.09 3.11 -10.33
CA GLY A 3 5.05 2.45 -11.11
C GLY A 3 4.16 1.55 -10.24
N ASN A 4 4.11 0.26 -10.56
CA ASN A 4 3.33 -0.76 -9.85
C ASN A 4 4.14 -1.58 -8.82
N TYR A 5 5.43 -1.26 -8.64
CA TYR A 5 6.28 -1.91 -7.65
C TYR A 5 6.24 -1.17 -6.31
N GLY A 6 6.04 -1.94 -5.24
CA GLY A 6 5.96 -1.46 -3.86
C GLY A 6 6.75 -2.34 -2.88
N GLU A 7 7.22 -1.71 -1.81
CA GLU A 7 7.94 -2.39 -0.73
C GLU A 7 7.40 -1.91 0.61
N HIS A 8 7.37 -2.82 1.59
CA HIS A 8 7.19 -2.47 3.00
C HIS A 8 8.47 -2.76 3.78
N TRP A 9 8.86 -1.77 4.59
CA TRP A 9 10.03 -1.82 5.45
C TRP A 9 9.61 -1.60 6.90
N LEU A 10 10.16 -2.39 7.82
CA LEU A 10 9.93 -2.27 9.26
C LEU A 10 11.29 -2.38 9.97
N ASN A 11 11.60 -1.41 10.84
CA ASN A 11 12.85 -1.36 11.60
C ASN A 11 14.13 -1.53 10.75
N GLY A 12 14.14 -0.96 9.54
CA GLY A 12 15.28 -1.01 8.62
C GLY A 12 15.40 -2.30 7.81
N VAL A 13 14.47 -3.24 7.96
CA VAL A 13 14.46 -4.51 7.21
C VAL A 13 13.31 -4.51 6.20
N LYS A 14 13.58 -4.94 4.96
CA LYS A 14 12.53 -5.17 3.97
C LYS A 14 11.77 -6.44 4.34
N ILE A 15 10.47 -6.31 4.57
CA ILE A 15 9.60 -7.43 4.99
C ILE A 15 8.66 -7.90 3.87
N LEU A 16 8.46 -7.08 2.84
CA LEU A 16 7.61 -7.40 1.70
C LEU A 16 8.04 -6.58 0.48
N GLU A 17 7.96 -7.20 -0.69
CA GLU A 17 7.92 -6.53 -1.99
C GLU A 17 6.77 -7.11 -2.82
N PHE A 18 6.19 -6.29 -3.68
CA PHE A 18 5.09 -6.71 -4.54
C PHE A 18 5.04 -5.89 -5.83
N ASN A 19 4.48 -6.50 -6.88
CA ASN A 19 4.11 -5.83 -8.11
C ASN A 19 2.61 -6.03 -8.37
N LEU A 20 1.89 -4.92 -8.52
CA LEU A 20 0.44 -4.91 -8.69
C LEU A 20 -0.04 -5.42 -10.06
N ASP A 21 0.87 -5.56 -11.05
CA ASP A 21 0.57 -6.07 -12.39
C ASP A 21 0.93 -7.54 -12.57
N THR A 22 0.81 -8.33 -11.49
CA THR A 22 1.18 -9.76 -11.49
C THR A 22 -0.06 -10.65 -11.35
N PRO A 23 -0.05 -11.87 -11.93
CA PRO A 23 -1.10 -12.86 -11.70
C PRO A 23 -1.30 -13.17 -10.21
N GLU A 24 -0.20 -13.18 -9.44
CA GLU A 24 -0.21 -13.42 -8.00
C GLU A 24 -0.99 -12.32 -7.26
N PHE A 25 -0.77 -11.05 -7.60
CA PHE A 25 -1.56 -9.95 -7.05
C PHE A 25 -3.04 -10.04 -7.48
N ALA A 26 -3.31 -10.37 -8.74
CA ALA A 26 -4.67 -10.49 -9.24
C ALA A 26 -5.47 -11.56 -8.47
N ASP A 27 -4.88 -12.74 -8.23
CA ASP A 27 -5.50 -13.81 -7.44
C ASP A 27 -5.71 -13.39 -5.97
N ALA A 28 -4.70 -12.74 -5.36
CA ALA A 28 -4.82 -12.23 -4.00
C ALA A 28 -5.92 -11.16 -3.87
N PHE A 29 -6.06 -10.27 -4.87
CA PHE A 29 -7.09 -9.25 -4.89
C PHE A 29 -8.49 -9.85 -4.95
N GLN A 30 -8.72 -10.89 -5.76
CA GLN A 30 -10.02 -11.58 -5.85
C GLN A 30 -10.46 -12.20 -4.50
N LYS A 31 -9.49 -12.59 -3.66
CA LYS A 31 -9.75 -13.17 -2.33
C LYS A 31 -9.82 -12.12 -1.21
N SER A 32 -9.62 -10.84 -1.54
CA SER A 32 -9.53 -9.77 -0.56
C SER A 32 -10.89 -9.15 -0.24
N LYS A 33 -10.98 -8.47 0.93
CA LYS A 33 -12.15 -7.65 1.29
C LYS A 33 -12.42 -6.47 0.34
N PHE A 34 -11.51 -6.20 -0.59
CA PHE A 34 -11.57 -5.06 -1.50
C PHE A 34 -12.10 -5.42 -2.89
N VAL A 35 -12.39 -6.69 -3.17
CA VAL A 35 -12.81 -7.16 -4.51
C VAL A 35 -14.05 -6.43 -5.04
N ASN A 36 -14.97 -6.06 -4.15
CA ASN A 36 -16.21 -5.37 -4.50
C ASN A 36 -16.09 -3.84 -4.56
N PHE A 37 -14.87 -3.28 -4.42
CA PHE A 37 -14.64 -1.83 -4.49
C PHE A 37 -14.14 -1.43 -5.88
N ASP A 38 -15.04 -0.81 -6.64
CA ASP A 38 -14.74 -0.35 -8.00
C ASP A 38 -13.52 0.56 -8.05
N GLY A 39 -12.59 0.22 -8.94
CA GLY A 39 -11.37 0.98 -9.16
C GLY A 39 -10.27 0.79 -8.11
N PHE A 40 -10.48 -0.01 -7.05
CA PHE A 40 -9.47 -0.27 -6.02
C PHE A 40 -8.16 -0.80 -6.63
N ALA A 41 -8.27 -1.82 -7.48
CA ALA A 41 -7.12 -2.41 -8.16
C ALA A 41 -6.55 -1.54 -9.29
N LYS A 42 -7.06 -0.34 -9.57
CA LYS A 42 -6.58 0.50 -10.70
C LYS A 42 -6.12 1.90 -10.28
N LYS A 43 -6.67 2.47 -9.21
CA LYS A 43 -6.29 3.82 -8.75
C LYS A 43 -4.90 3.78 -8.12
N ARG A 44 -3.97 4.57 -8.65
CA ARG A 44 -2.56 4.63 -8.18
C ARG A 44 -2.10 6.00 -7.70
N LYS A 45 -2.89 7.05 -7.96
CA LYS A 45 -2.68 8.39 -7.40
C LYS A 45 -3.73 8.63 -6.31
N GLY A 46 -3.28 9.07 -5.14
CA GLY A 46 -4.12 9.29 -3.98
C GLY A 46 -3.36 9.95 -2.84
N HIS A 47 -4.03 10.07 -1.70
CA HIS A 47 -3.47 10.60 -0.47
C HIS A 47 -2.80 9.50 0.35
N ILE A 48 -1.82 9.87 1.17
CA ILE A 48 -1.33 9.03 2.26
C ILE A 48 -2.33 9.17 3.41
N ILE A 49 -2.74 8.05 3.98
CA ILE A 49 -3.74 8.01 5.05
C ILE A 49 -3.08 7.44 6.30
N ILE A 50 -3.27 8.13 7.43
CA ILE A 50 -3.05 7.59 8.76
C ILE A 50 -4.44 7.31 9.31
N THR A 51 -4.71 6.06 9.62
CA THR A 51 -6.02 5.63 10.11
C THR A 51 -6.08 5.75 11.62
N ASP A 52 -7.21 6.25 12.13
CA ASP A 52 -7.63 6.05 13.51
C ASP A 52 -8.66 4.91 13.51
N HIS A 53 -8.46 3.91 14.36
CA HIS A 53 -9.31 2.72 14.38
C HIS A 53 -9.84 2.34 15.77
N THR A 54 -9.42 3.00 16.86
CA THR A 54 -10.02 2.95 18.23
C THR A 54 -9.03 3.32 19.33
N ASP A 55 -7.73 3.17 19.08
CA ASP A 55 -6.69 3.24 20.11
C ASP A 55 -5.74 4.42 19.90
N ASP A 56 -5.23 4.95 21.00
CA ASP A 56 -4.24 6.04 20.97
C ASP A 56 -2.97 5.60 20.23
N SER A 57 -2.55 6.43 19.27
CA SER A 57 -1.34 6.22 18.47
C SER A 57 -0.59 7.53 18.28
N TRP A 58 0.73 7.50 18.43
CA TRP A 58 1.59 8.67 18.28
C TRP A 58 2.54 8.51 17.09
N TYR A 59 2.55 9.53 16.22
CA TYR A 59 3.38 9.54 15.02
C TYR A 59 4.31 10.74 15.05
N ARG A 60 5.56 10.54 14.61
CA ARG A 60 6.53 11.59 14.38
C ARG A 60 7.46 11.20 13.23
N ASN A 61 8.21 12.17 12.71
CA ASN A 61 9.17 11.96 11.62
C ASN A 61 8.54 11.42 10.32
N ILE A 62 7.31 11.82 10.01
CA ILE A 62 6.65 11.49 8.73
C ILE A 62 7.32 12.31 7.62
N LYS A 63 7.99 11.62 6.69
CA LYS A 63 8.75 12.23 5.60
C LYS A 63 8.34 11.59 4.28
N ILE A 64 8.26 12.40 3.23
CA ILE A 64 7.86 11.95 1.89
C ILE A 64 8.92 12.38 0.90
N LYS A 65 9.39 11.44 0.07
CA LYS A 65 10.23 11.72 -1.11
C LYS A 65 9.38 11.51 -2.36
N LYS A 66 9.19 12.56 -3.15
CA LYS A 66 8.54 12.42 -4.46
C LYS A 66 9.46 11.65 -5.41
N LEU A 67 8.93 10.62 -6.06
CA LEU A 67 9.61 9.85 -7.09
C LEU A 67 9.27 10.42 -8.47
N LYS A 68 10.09 10.11 -9.48
CA LYS A 68 9.92 10.59 -10.85
C LYS A 68 8.77 9.85 -11.55
#